data_AF-A0A367HSY1-F1
#
_entry.id   AF-A0A367HSY1-F1
#
_cell.length_a   1.000
_cell.length_b   1.000
_cell.length_c   1.000
_cell.angle_alpha   90.00
_cell.angle_beta   90.00
_cell.angle_gamma   90.00
#
_symmetry.space_group_name_H-M   'P 1'
#
loop_
_entity.id
_entity.type
_entity.pdbx_description
1 polymer ?
#
loop_
_entity_poly.entity_id
_entity_poly.type
_entity_poly.pdbx_seq_one_letter_code
_entity_poly.pdbx_strand_id
1 'polypeptide(L)' 'MDRRVSHDTAPALGDLRKLGHGDTIWLQADARQRKDWTRYADALATAIARGADVRWFHA' A
#
# COMPACT_ATOMS: atom_id res chain seq x y z
N MET A 1 -2.37 -10.71 5.74
CA MET A 1 -3.62 -10.47 4.96
C MET A 1 -3.29 -9.63 3.74
N ASP A 2 -4.02 -9.81 2.64
CA ASP A 2 -3.73 -9.16 1.36
C ASP A 2 -4.53 -7.86 1.20
N ARG A 3 -3.85 -6.75 0.90
CA ARG A 3 -4.46 -5.44 0.63
C ARG A 3 -4.04 -4.94 -0.76
N ARG A 4 -4.90 -4.18 -1.43
CA ARG A 4 -4.65 -3.65 -2.78
C ARG A 4 -4.75 -2.13 -2.80
N VAL A 5 -3.82 -1.46 -3.47
CA VAL A 5 -3.85 -0.01 -3.73
C VAL A 5 -3.86 0.20 -5.23
N SER A 6 -4.88 0.87 -5.74
CA SER A 6 -5.03 1.32 -7.13
C SER A 6 -5.40 2.80 -7.19
N HIS A 7 -5.55 3.36 -8.40
CA HIS A 7 -6.05 4.71 -8.58
C HIS A 7 -7.41 4.91 -7.87
N ASP A 8 -8.35 3.97 -8.09
CA ASP A 8 -9.73 4.14 -7.65
C ASP A 8 -9.97 3.63 -6.22
N THR A 9 -9.24 2.58 -5.81
CA THR A 9 -9.53 1.88 -4.55
C THR A 9 -8.25 1.69 -3.74
N ALA A 10 -8.31 2.05 -2.46
CA ALA A 10 -7.24 1.78 -1.52
C ALA A 10 -7.79 1.71 -0.08
N PRO A 11 -7.14 0.96 0.83
CA PRO A 11 -7.49 0.97 2.24
C PRO A 11 -7.26 2.35 2.86
N ALA A 12 -7.90 2.61 3.99
CA ALA A 12 -7.60 3.82 4.75
C ALA A 12 -6.11 3.86 5.13
N LEU A 13 -5.51 5.05 5.12
CA LEU A 13 -4.10 5.23 5.45
C LEU A 13 -3.74 4.71 6.85
N GLY A 14 -4.66 4.82 7.80
CA GLY A 14 -4.48 4.28 9.16
C GLY A 14 -4.40 2.76 9.18
N ASP A 15 -5.10 2.08 8.28
CA ASP A 15 -5.04 0.62 8.18
C ASP A 15 -3.74 0.18 7.54
N LEU A 16 -3.28 0.87 6.50
CA LEU A 16 -1.97 0.61 5.89
C LEU A 16 -0.83 0.71 6.91
N ARG A 17 -0.84 1.74 7.76
CA ARG A 17 0.19 1.93 8.80
C ARG A 17 0.19 0.85 9.88
N LYS A 18 -0.91 0.10 10.06
CA LYS A 18 -1.00 -0.97 11.05
C LYS A 18 -0.40 -2.29 10.55
N LEU A 19 -0.33 -2.47 9.22
CA LEU A 19 0.23 -3.68 8.60
C LEU A 19 1.69 -3.88 9.00
N GLY A 20 2.14 -5.13 8.98
CA GLY A 20 3.49 -5.49 9.35
C GLY A 20 3.88 -6.88 8.87
N HIS A 21 4.78 -7.54 9.59
CA HIS A 21 5.28 -8.87 9.23
C HIS A 21 4.14 -9.86 8.91
N GLY A 22 4.23 -10.51 7.74
CA GLY A 22 3.23 -11.46 7.24
C GLY A 22 2.06 -10.83 6.47
N ASP A 23 2.00 -9.50 6.35
CA ASP A 23 1.06 -8.80 5.48
C ASP A 23 1.66 -8.47 4.11
N THR A 24 0.82 -8.42 3.09
CA THR A 24 1.22 -8.07 1.72
C THR A 24 0.31 -6.99 1.16
N ILE A 25 0.94 -5.95 0.61
CA ILE A 25 0.28 -4.84 -0.06
C ILE A 25 0.62 -4.90 -1.55
N TRP A 26 -0.41 -5.09 -2.38
CA TRP A 26 -0.30 -5.14 -3.83
C TRP A 26 -0.63 -3.76 -4.42
N LEU A 27 0.37 -3.14 -5.06
CA LEU A 27 0.23 -1.88 -5.78
C LEU A 27 -0.12 -2.16 -7.24
N GLN A 28 -1.27 -1.67 -7.71
CA GLN A 28 -1.57 -1.68 -9.16
C GLN A 28 -0.75 -0.61 -9.88
N ALA A 29 -0.52 -0.79 -11.18
CA ALA A 29 0.30 0.11 -11.99
C ALA A 29 -0.17 1.57 -11.96
N ASP A 30 -1.49 1.77 -11.82
CA ASP A 30 -2.17 3.06 -11.75
C ASP A 30 -2.15 3.72 -10.36
N ALA A 31 -1.66 3.03 -9.31
CA ALA A 31 -1.68 3.54 -7.94
C ALA A 31 -1.00 4.91 -7.79
N ARG A 32 0.02 5.18 -8.62
CA ARG A 32 0.74 6.46 -8.64
C ARG A 32 -0.08 7.63 -9.21
N GLN A 33 -1.19 7.36 -9.88
CA GLN A 33 -2.08 8.38 -10.44
C GLN A 33 -3.02 8.97 -9.36
N ARG A 34 -3.08 8.37 -8.16
CA ARG A 34 -3.86 8.90 -7.04
C ARG A 34 -3.42 10.32 -6.71
N LYS A 35 -4.38 11.24 -6.56
CA LYS A 35 -4.12 12.63 -6.14
C LYS A 35 -3.41 12.71 -4.78
N ASP A 36 -3.68 11.75 -3.90
CA ASP A 36 -3.10 11.64 -2.57
C ASP A 36 -1.94 10.63 -2.48
N TRP A 37 -1.33 10.26 -3.62
CA TRP A 37 -0.28 9.25 -3.69
C TRP A 37 0.85 9.44 -2.67
N THR A 38 1.32 10.68 -2.47
CA THR A 38 2.40 10.95 -1.49
C THR A 38 2.04 10.52 -0.07
N ARG A 39 0.75 10.61 0.33
CA ARG A 39 0.29 10.14 1.64
C ARG A 39 0.27 8.61 1.73
N TYR A 40 -0.05 7.95 0.61
CA TYR A 40 0.05 6.50 0.51
C TYR A 40 1.50 6.03 0.55
N ALA A 41 2.41 6.70 -0.17
CA ALA A 41 3.85 6.39 -0.14
C ALA A 41 4.41 6.47 1.29
N ASP A 42 4.03 7.50 2.06
CA ASP A 42 4.37 7.62 3.49
C ASP A 42 3.81 6.46 4.34
N ALA A 43 2.53 6.13 4.17
CA ALA A 43 1.91 5.02 4.89
C ALA A 43 2.54 3.65 4.53
N LEU A 44 2.92 3.45 3.27
CA LEU A 44 3.63 2.27 2.80
C LEU A 44 5.02 2.17 3.43
N ALA A 45 5.77 3.27 3.53
CA ALA A 45 7.06 3.28 4.20
C ALA A 45 6.94 2.86 5.68
N THR A 46 5.88 3.30 6.37
CA THR A 46 5.58 2.85 7.74
C THR A 46 5.29 1.34 7.80
N ALA A 47 4.49 0.82 6.87
CA ALA A 47 4.18 -0.61 6.81
C ALA A 47 5.44 -1.46 6.54
N ILE A 48 6.31 -1.01 5.62
CA ILE A 48 7.60 -1.65 5.30
C ILE A 48 8.50 -1.69 6.54
N ALA A 49 8.62 -0.57 7.27
CA ALA A 49 9.40 -0.52 8.52
C ALA A 49 8.90 -1.50 9.59
N ARG A 50 7.61 -1.90 9.53
CA ARG A 50 6.99 -2.92 10.40
C ARG A 50 7.08 -4.35 9.85
N GLY A 51 7.72 -4.53 8.69
CA GLY A 51 7.97 -5.82 8.06
C GLY A 51 6.90 -6.26 7.07
N ALA A 52 5.98 -5.39 6.64
CA ALA A 52 5.04 -5.72 5.56
C ALA A 52 5.76 -5.80 4.22
N ASP A 53 5.28 -6.68 3.35
CA ASP A 53 5.75 -6.81 1.98
C ASP A 53 4.93 -5.87 1.06
N VAL A 54 5.60 -5.10 0.22
CA VAL A 54 4.96 -4.17 -0.73
C VAL A 54 5.43 -4.51 -2.13
N ARG A 55 4.50 -4.96 -2.97
CA ARG A 55 4.79 -5.48 -4.30
C ARG A 55 3.98 -4.77 -5.37
N TRP A 56 4.58 -4.57 -6.54
CA TRP A 56 3.82 -4.19 -7.73
C TRP A 56 3.10 -5.40 -8.29
N PHE A 57 1.81 -5.26 -8.55
CA PHE A 57 1.03 -6.25 -9.26
C PHE A 57 1.42 -6.21 -10.74
N HIS A 58 2.09 -7.26 -11.20
CA HIS A 58 2.31 -7.53 -12.61
C HIS A 58 1.23 -8.52 -13.06
N ALA A 59 0.41 -8.10 -14.02
CA ALA A 59 -0.49 -9.01 -14.76
C ALA A 59 0.32 -9.81 -15.78
#